data_AF-A0A256VN87-F1
#
_entry.id   AF-A0A256VN87-F1
#
_cell.length_a   1.000
_cell.length_b   1.000
_cell.length_c   1.000
_cell.angle_alpha   90.00
_cell.angle_beta   90.00
_cell.angle_gamma   90.00
#
_symmetry.space_group_name_H-M   'P 1'
#
loop_
_entity.id
_entity.type
_entity.pdbx_description
1 polymer ?
#
loop_
_entity_poly.entity_id
_entity_poly.type
_entity_poly.pdbx_seq_one_letter_code
_entity_poly.pdbx_strand_id
1 'polypeptide(L)'
;PVGPNNPHEPGTPVNPDEPNGPKWPAKDTYTKEYTSTVHFVDNSGNKMRDDDVQTSTWTRTLIIDKVTGQIINPDEGWTADKGSYNEVKVPVINGYVADKANVPAKETVQQNLEDTVTYTKVGNIVPVDPNGNPIPNVPAVPYTNDPTDPTKVVPNEPVPSVPGMTPNVTTVTPTHPTVDTPVVYTMPTPVTPETPVTPQPDEPATPETPATPAPATPAQPATPQAPVAPQAKTESAAPAKQAAKKLPQTGNENNSAAALGLAALGLTGLLAAGKKRRKED
;
A
#
# COMPACT_ATOMS: atom_id res chain seq x y z
N PRO A 1 37.56 45.30 -25.59
CA PRO A 1 37.70 43.83 -25.69
C PRO A 1 36.44 43.13 -25.17
N VAL A 2 35.70 42.42 -26.03
CA VAL A 2 34.64 41.51 -25.59
C VAL A 2 35.28 40.27 -24.98
N GLY A 3 34.88 39.93 -23.75
CA GLY A 3 35.41 38.78 -23.02
C GLY A 3 34.41 37.62 -23.00
N PRO A 4 34.86 36.36 -22.90
CA PRO A 4 34.00 35.17 -23.02
C PRO A 4 32.93 35.02 -21.92
N ASN A 5 32.96 35.86 -20.89
CA ASN A 5 32.05 35.80 -19.73
C ASN A 5 30.83 36.73 -19.87
N ASN A 6 30.67 37.45 -20.98
CA ASN A 6 29.50 38.28 -21.22
C ASN A 6 28.53 37.55 -22.17
N PRO A 7 27.33 37.12 -21.73
CA PRO A 7 26.37 36.46 -22.61
C PRO A 7 25.87 37.44 -23.67
N HIS A 8 25.98 37.05 -24.94
CA HIS A 8 25.50 37.82 -26.09
C HIS A 8 24.29 37.11 -26.72
N GLU A 9 23.36 37.89 -27.30
CA GLU A 9 22.12 37.36 -27.86
C GLU A 9 22.37 36.67 -29.22
N PRO A 10 21.95 35.40 -29.40
CA PRO A 10 22.12 34.65 -30.65
C PRO A 10 21.66 35.40 -31.90
N GLY A 11 22.50 35.46 -32.93
CA GLY A 11 22.23 36.15 -34.19
C GLY A 11 22.48 37.66 -34.19
N THR A 12 22.82 38.29 -33.06
CA THR A 12 23.24 39.71 -33.04
C THR A 12 24.66 39.90 -33.60
N PRO A 13 25.01 41.08 -34.16
CA PRO A 13 26.37 41.36 -34.62
C PRO A 13 27.42 41.24 -33.51
N VAL A 14 28.59 40.68 -33.83
CA VAL A 14 29.74 40.62 -32.91
C VAL A 14 30.37 42.00 -32.71
N ASN A 15 30.39 42.82 -33.77
CA ASN A 15 30.65 44.26 -33.68
C ASN A 15 29.33 45.03 -33.91
N PRO A 16 28.81 45.79 -32.93
CA PRO A 16 27.59 46.58 -33.09
C PRO A 16 27.65 47.61 -34.22
N ASP A 17 28.84 48.16 -34.51
CA ASP A 17 29.05 49.17 -35.56
C ASP A 17 29.04 48.54 -36.98
N GLU A 18 29.08 47.21 -37.08
CA GLU A 18 29.00 46.45 -38.34
C GLU A 18 27.73 45.58 -38.37
N PRO A 19 26.53 46.14 -38.60
CA PRO A 19 25.28 45.37 -38.57
C PRO A 19 25.22 44.25 -39.61
N ASN A 20 25.99 44.35 -40.70
CA ASN A 20 26.15 43.31 -41.73
C ASN A 20 27.33 42.36 -41.48
N GLY A 21 28.19 42.65 -40.50
CA GLY A 21 29.35 41.83 -40.15
C GLY A 21 29.00 40.49 -39.48
N PRO A 22 30.02 39.74 -39.04
CA PRO A 22 29.86 38.47 -38.34
C PRO A 22 28.88 38.57 -37.17
N LYS A 23 28.06 37.54 -36.99
CA LYS A 23 27.02 37.47 -35.96
C LYS A 23 27.31 36.34 -34.98
N TRP A 24 26.91 36.53 -33.73
CA TRP A 24 26.89 35.46 -32.75
C TRP A 24 26.04 34.30 -33.29
N PRO A 25 26.43 33.03 -33.05
CA PRO A 25 25.75 31.87 -33.61
C PRO A 25 24.28 31.81 -33.16
N ALA A 26 23.46 31.13 -33.95
CA ALA A 26 22.07 30.82 -33.60
C ALA A 26 22.01 29.88 -32.39
N LYS A 27 20.85 29.85 -31.73
CA LYS A 27 20.53 28.86 -30.70
C LYS A 27 19.14 28.28 -30.99
N ASP A 28 19.10 27.00 -31.33
CA ASP A 28 17.87 26.24 -31.57
C ASP A 28 17.66 25.22 -30.44
N THR A 29 16.44 25.13 -29.93
CA THR A 29 16.07 24.20 -28.86
C THR A 29 15.14 23.13 -29.41
N TYR A 30 15.52 21.87 -29.24
CA TYR A 30 14.75 20.70 -29.68
C TYR A 30 14.14 20.01 -28.46
N THR A 31 12.92 19.50 -28.63
CA THR A 31 12.19 18.70 -27.65
C THR A 31 11.90 17.30 -28.18
N LYS A 32 11.88 16.32 -27.28
CA LYS A 32 11.37 14.96 -27.50
C LYS A 32 10.61 14.51 -26.27
N GLU A 33 9.67 13.60 -26.45
CA GLU A 33 8.93 12.98 -25.36
C GLU A 33 9.13 11.46 -25.42
N TYR A 34 9.21 10.84 -24.24
CA TYR A 34 9.29 9.39 -24.08
C TYR A 34 8.39 8.97 -22.91
N THR A 35 7.71 7.83 -23.02
CA THR A 35 6.74 7.36 -22.01
C THR A 35 7.26 6.22 -21.16
N SER A 36 6.69 6.06 -19.97
CA SER A 36 6.58 4.78 -19.28
C SER A 36 5.10 4.44 -19.16
N THR A 37 4.72 3.28 -19.65
CA THR A 37 3.34 2.79 -19.77
C THR A 37 3.17 1.55 -18.90
N VAL A 38 2.14 1.49 -18.06
CA VAL A 38 1.73 0.27 -17.34
C VAL A 38 0.39 -0.20 -17.86
N HIS A 39 0.39 -1.30 -18.60
CA HIS A 39 -0.80 -2.00 -19.06
C HIS A 39 -1.43 -2.84 -17.95
N PHE A 40 -2.76 -2.85 -17.91
CA PHE A 40 -3.54 -3.65 -16.95
C PHE A 40 -4.45 -4.61 -17.72
N VAL A 41 -4.13 -5.90 -17.72
CA VAL A 41 -4.79 -6.91 -18.58
C VAL A 41 -5.21 -8.17 -17.82
N ASP A 42 -6.09 -8.98 -18.39
CA ASP A 42 -6.37 -10.33 -17.91
C ASP A 42 -5.36 -11.38 -18.46
N ASN A 43 -5.48 -12.63 -18.03
CA ASN A 43 -4.67 -13.75 -18.53
C ASN A 43 -4.82 -14.05 -20.05
N SER A 44 -5.78 -13.43 -20.74
CA SER A 44 -5.96 -13.53 -22.21
C SER A 44 -5.42 -12.29 -22.95
N GLY A 45 -4.89 -11.29 -22.23
CA GLY A 45 -4.43 -10.02 -22.78
C GLY A 45 -5.53 -8.97 -22.99
N ASN A 46 -6.76 -9.20 -22.51
CA ASN A 46 -7.82 -8.20 -22.60
C ASN A 46 -7.56 -7.05 -21.63
N LYS A 47 -7.71 -5.80 -22.08
CA LYS A 47 -7.56 -4.61 -21.23
C LYS A 47 -8.63 -4.57 -20.12
N MET A 48 -8.20 -4.59 -18.86
CA MET A 48 -9.04 -4.64 -17.67
C MET A 48 -9.39 -3.24 -17.12
N ARG A 49 -8.51 -2.27 -17.32
CA ARG A 49 -8.70 -0.84 -16.99
C ARG A 49 -7.74 0.02 -17.80
N ASP A 50 -7.87 1.35 -17.71
CA ASP A 50 -6.92 2.27 -18.33
C ASP A 50 -5.51 2.21 -17.76
N ASP A 51 -4.56 2.42 -18.68
CA ASP A 51 -3.12 2.30 -18.50
C ASP A 51 -2.56 3.47 -17.68
N ASP A 52 -1.53 3.24 -16.87
CA ASP A 52 -0.80 4.34 -16.21
C ASP A 52 0.29 4.83 -17.17
N VAL A 53 0.18 6.08 -17.62
CA VAL A 53 1.10 6.66 -18.61
C VAL A 53 1.80 7.87 -18.00
N GLN A 54 3.12 7.81 -17.93
CA GLN A 54 3.96 8.89 -17.44
C GLN A 54 4.95 9.33 -18.53
N THR A 55 4.90 10.58 -18.95
CA THR A 55 5.82 11.14 -19.97
C THR A 55 7.05 11.78 -19.33
N SER A 56 8.21 11.68 -19.97
CA SER A 56 9.41 12.50 -19.72
C SER A 56 9.72 13.36 -20.94
N THR A 57 10.03 14.63 -20.70
CA THR A 57 10.36 15.62 -21.73
C THR A 57 11.87 15.82 -21.78
N TRP A 58 12.47 15.56 -22.92
CA TRP A 58 13.90 15.70 -23.15
C TRP A 58 14.18 16.93 -24.01
N THR A 59 15.13 17.75 -23.58
CA THR A 59 15.52 18.99 -24.26
C THR A 59 16.97 18.92 -24.71
N ARG A 60 17.29 19.46 -25.90
CA ARG A 60 18.67 19.63 -26.39
C ARG A 60 18.81 20.99 -27.06
N THR A 61 19.80 21.76 -26.62
CA THR A 61 20.18 23.03 -27.26
C THR A 61 21.25 22.78 -28.30
N LEU A 62 21.07 23.25 -29.53
CA LEU A 62 22.17 23.35 -30.49
C LEU A 62 22.50 24.80 -30.81
N ILE A 63 23.80 25.06 -30.92
CA ILE A 63 24.39 26.33 -31.31
C ILE A 63 24.87 26.19 -32.75
N ILE A 64 24.39 27.04 -33.66
CA ILE A 64 24.67 26.92 -35.11
C ILE A 64 25.33 28.19 -35.62
N ASP A 65 26.53 28.06 -36.21
CA ASP A 65 27.19 29.13 -36.93
C ASP A 65 26.37 29.52 -38.18
N LYS A 66 25.87 30.76 -38.24
CA LYS A 66 25.07 31.26 -39.39
C LYS A 66 25.90 31.61 -40.64
N VAL A 67 27.23 31.61 -40.54
CA VAL A 67 28.15 31.86 -41.66
C VAL A 67 28.59 30.55 -42.30
N THR A 68 28.90 29.52 -41.49
CA THR A 68 29.40 28.22 -41.98
C THR A 68 28.36 27.10 -42.00
N GLY A 69 27.23 27.26 -41.30
CA GLY A 69 26.20 26.24 -41.11
C GLY A 69 26.59 25.12 -40.13
N GLN A 70 27.74 25.22 -39.46
CA GLN A 70 28.23 24.18 -38.56
C GLN A 70 27.59 24.25 -37.16
N ILE A 71 27.36 23.07 -36.57
CA ILE A 71 26.93 22.94 -35.17
C ILE A 71 28.18 23.06 -34.29
N ILE A 72 28.15 23.99 -33.33
CA ILE A 72 29.29 24.32 -32.46
C ILE A 72 29.36 23.40 -31.22
N ASN A 73 28.23 22.86 -30.76
CA ASN A 73 28.13 21.89 -29.66
C ASN A 73 27.49 20.56 -30.13
N PRO A 74 28.10 19.81 -31.07
CA PRO A 74 27.50 18.59 -31.64
C PRO A 74 27.24 17.51 -30.58
N ASP A 75 28.14 17.43 -29.59
CA ASP A 75 28.14 16.47 -28.48
C ASP A 75 27.21 16.89 -27.31
N GLU A 76 26.43 17.97 -27.43
CA GLU A 76 25.46 18.37 -26.41
C GLU A 76 24.44 17.25 -26.18
N GLY A 77 24.35 16.76 -24.94
CA GLY A 77 23.40 15.74 -24.56
C GLY A 77 21.94 16.21 -24.67
N TRP A 78 21.03 15.25 -24.49
CA TRP A 78 19.65 15.59 -24.15
C TRP A 78 19.51 15.61 -22.61
N THR A 79 18.88 16.65 -22.07
CA THR A 79 18.56 16.79 -20.65
C THR A 79 17.08 16.50 -20.42
N ALA A 80 16.77 15.53 -19.56
CA ALA A 80 15.41 15.22 -19.15
C ALA A 80 14.86 16.27 -18.16
N ASP A 81 13.54 16.45 -18.16
CA ASP A 81 12.78 17.27 -17.22
C ASP A 81 12.72 16.67 -15.79
N LYS A 82 12.82 15.35 -15.69
CA LYS A 82 12.87 14.57 -14.44
C LYS A 82 13.85 13.41 -14.60
N GLY A 83 14.37 12.87 -13.49
CA GLY A 83 15.29 11.72 -13.52
C GLY A 83 14.62 10.35 -13.50
N SER A 84 13.34 10.27 -13.13
CA SER A 84 12.62 8.99 -13.02
C SER A 84 11.11 9.11 -13.29
N TYR A 85 10.52 7.98 -13.63
CA TYR A 85 9.09 7.69 -13.53
C TYR A 85 8.77 7.17 -12.12
N ASN A 86 7.59 7.51 -11.61
CA ASN A 86 7.15 7.13 -10.27
C ASN A 86 6.73 5.65 -10.21
N GLU A 87 6.80 5.06 -9.00
CA GLU A 87 6.14 3.78 -8.72
C GLU A 87 4.64 3.87 -9.01
N VAL A 88 4.11 2.91 -9.77
CA VAL A 88 2.68 2.79 -10.06
C VAL A 88 2.09 1.77 -9.10
N LYS A 89 1.18 2.24 -8.22
CA LYS A 89 0.42 1.34 -7.34
C LYS A 89 -0.67 0.64 -8.14
N VAL A 90 -0.71 -0.69 -8.03
CA VAL A 90 -1.73 -1.49 -8.69
C VAL A 90 -3.06 -1.37 -7.92
N PRO A 91 -4.18 -1.07 -8.58
CA PRO A 91 -5.48 -1.00 -7.93
C PRO A 91 -6.09 -2.39 -7.73
N VAL A 92 -6.98 -2.50 -6.75
CA VAL A 92 -7.86 -3.67 -6.59
C VAL A 92 -8.93 -3.66 -7.69
N ILE A 93 -9.18 -4.81 -8.32
CA ILE A 93 -10.30 -5.02 -9.25
C ILE A 93 -11.17 -6.16 -8.70
N ASN A 94 -12.41 -5.88 -8.32
CA ASN A 94 -13.29 -6.86 -7.69
C ASN A 94 -13.49 -8.11 -8.54
N GLY A 95 -13.29 -9.29 -7.94
CA GLY A 95 -13.34 -10.59 -8.59
C GLY A 95 -12.01 -11.04 -9.22
N TYR A 96 -10.93 -10.26 -9.08
CA TYR A 96 -9.62 -10.54 -9.67
C TYR A 96 -8.47 -10.18 -8.71
N VAL A 97 -7.36 -10.90 -8.78
CA VAL A 97 -6.10 -10.53 -8.14
C VAL A 97 -5.00 -10.30 -9.17
N ALA A 98 -4.17 -9.28 -8.92
CA ALA A 98 -3.02 -8.93 -9.73
C ALA A 98 -1.79 -9.79 -9.42
N ASP A 99 -0.87 -9.91 -10.38
CA ASP A 99 0.43 -10.57 -10.22
C ASP A 99 1.44 -9.76 -9.37
N LYS A 100 1.20 -8.46 -9.16
CA LYS A 100 2.00 -7.55 -8.31
C LYS A 100 1.16 -6.43 -7.69
N ALA A 101 1.61 -5.91 -6.54
CA ALA A 101 0.99 -4.77 -5.86
C ALA A 101 1.49 -3.40 -6.35
N ASN A 102 2.67 -3.37 -6.98
CA ASN A 102 3.23 -2.17 -7.62
C ASN A 102 4.05 -2.54 -8.86
N VAL A 103 4.22 -1.55 -9.75
CA VAL A 103 5.32 -1.51 -10.71
C VAL A 103 6.34 -0.51 -10.19
N PRO A 104 7.61 -0.92 -10.00
CA PRO A 104 8.61 -0.07 -9.36
C PRO A 104 8.96 1.16 -10.21
N ALA A 105 9.42 2.23 -9.54
CA ALA A 105 9.98 3.40 -10.21
C ALA A 105 11.13 3.01 -11.16
N LYS A 106 11.22 3.69 -12.30
CA LYS A 106 12.26 3.47 -13.33
C LYS A 106 12.94 4.79 -13.67
N GLU A 107 14.23 4.76 -13.97
CA GLU A 107 14.94 5.94 -14.47
C GLU A 107 14.39 6.37 -15.84
N THR A 108 14.39 7.68 -16.11
CA THR A 108 14.04 8.19 -17.44
C THR A 108 15.13 7.88 -18.44
N VAL A 109 14.73 7.35 -19.60
CA VAL A 109 15.62 7.04 -20.72
C VAL A 109 15.02 7.56 -22.03
N GLN A 110 15.85 7.73 -23.07
CA GLN A 110 15.42 8.19 -24.41
C GLN A 110 14.79 7.06 -25.25
N GLN A 111 13.89 6.30 -24.63
CA GLN A 111 13.07 5.25 -25.23
C GLN A 111 11.76 5.11 -24.44
N ASN A 112 10.70 4.65 -25.10
CA ASN A 112 9.47 4.29 -24.38
C ASN A 112 9.70 3.01 -23.58
N LEU A 113 9.09 2.94 -22.40
CA LEU A 113 9.11 1.81 -21.49
C LEU A 113 7.70 1.26 -21.34
N GLU A 114 7.58 -0.07 -21.33
CA GLU A 114 6.30 -0.77 -21.23
C GLU A 114 6.39 -1.81 -20.11
N ASP A 115 5.34 -1.89 -19.29
CA ASP A 115 5.13 -2.91 -18.25
C ASP A 115 3.71 -3.48 -18.36
N THR A 116 3.55 -4.71 -17.90
CA THR A 116 2.23 -5.36 -17.81
C THR A 116 1.96 -5.80 -16.38
N VAL A 117 0.75 -5.53 -15.91
CA VAL A 117 0.14 -6.07 -14.69
C VAL A 117 -0.99 -7.00 -15.11
N THR A 118 -0.95 -8.24 -14.66
CA THR A 118 -1.87 -9.29 -15.12
C THR A 118 -2.82 -9.68 -14.00
N TYR A 119 -4.12 -9.62 -14.28
CA TYR A 119 -5.19 -9.98 -13.36
C TYR A 119 -5.70 -11.40 -13.65
N THR A 120 -5.63 -12.26 -12.65
CA THR A 120 -6.28 -13.58 -12.65
C THR A 120 -7.57 -13.50 -11.84
N LYS A 121 -8.66 -14.10 -12.33
CA LYS A 121 -9.93 -14.17 -11.60
C LYS A 121 -9.73 -14.90 -10.26
N VAL A 122 -10.43 -14.46 -9.21
CA VAL A 122 -10.44 -15.17 -7.92
C VAL A 122 -11.05 -16.57 -8.06
N GLY A 123 -10.53 -17.50 -7.26
CA GLY A 123 -11.15 -18.80 -7.03
C GLY A 123 -12.41 -18.72 -6.17
N ASN A 124 -13.04 -19.86 -5.95
CA ASN A 124 -14.31 -19.98 -5.26
C ASN A 124 -14.22 -21.02 -4.13
N ILE A 125 -14.98 -20.81 -3.05
CA ILE A 125 -15.36 -21.85 -2.11
C ILE A 125 -16.41 -22.73 -2.81
N VAL A 126 -16.11 -24.01 -2.99
CA VAL A 126 -16.97 -24.97 -3.71
C VAL A 126 -17.50 -26.03 -2.75
N PRO A 127 -18.80 -26.02 -2.41
CA PRO A 127 -19.41 -27.09 -1.62
C PRO A 127 -19.44 -28.42 -2.36
N VAL A 128 -18.82 -29.45 -1.77
CA VAL A 128 -18.73 -30.81 -2.33
C VAL A 128 -19.25 -31.88 -1.37
N ASP A 129 -19.67 -33.02 -1.92
CA ASP A 129 -19.99 -34.24 -1.18
C ASP A 129 -18.70 -34.92 -0.62
N PRO A 130 -18.82 -35.97 0.22
CA PRO A 130 -17.67 -36.72 0.74
C PRO A 130 -16.80 -37.44 -0.30
N ASN A 131 -17.22 -37.47 -1.57
CA ASN A 131 -16.46 -38.04 -2.69
C ASN A 131 -15.76 -36.95 -3.54
N GLY A 132 -15.99 -35.66 -3.25
CA GLY A 132 -15.46 -34.51 -3.99
C GLY A 132 -16.35 -33.97 -5.12
N ASN A 133 -17.58 -34.46 -5.29
CA ASN A 133 -18.51 -33.97 -6.31
C ASN A 133 -19.20 -32.67 -5.84
N PRO A 134 -19.34 -31.61 -6.68
CA PRO A 134 -20.11 -30.42 -6.33
C PRO A 134 -21.57 -30.74 -5.98
N ILE A 135 -22.08 -30.13 -4.89
CA ILE A 135 -23.43 -30.40 -4.39
C ILE A 135 -24.48 -29.75 -5.33
N PRO A 136 -25.45 -30.51 -5.87
CA PRO A 136 -26.44 -29.97 -6.81
C PRO A 136 -27.23 -28.79 -6.24
N ASN A 137 -27.41 -27.75 -7.05
CA ASN A 137 -28.11 -26.50 -6.74
C ASN A 137 -27.49 -25.63 -5.62
N VAL A 138 -26.29 -25.97 -5.11
CA VAL A 138 -25.53 -25.09 -4.23
C VAL A 138 -24.53 -24.28 -5.07
N PRO A 139 -24.57 -22.94 -5.06
CA PRO A 139 -23.61 -22.12 -5.81
C PRO A 139 -22.24 -22.15 -5.14
N ALA A 140 -21.18 -22.17 -5.96
CA ALA A 140 -19.84 -21.80 -5.51
C ALA A 140 -19.80 -20.30 -5.18
N VAL A 141 -19.06 -19.92 -4.15
CA VAL A 141 -18.94 -18.53 -3.66
C VAL A 141 -17.55 -18.00 -3.99
N PRO A 142 -17.39 -16.94 -4.80
CA PRO A 142 -16.07 -16.38 -5.11
C PRO A 142 -15.44 -15.76 -3.86
N TYR A 143 -14.11 -15.82 -3.75
CA TYR A 143 -13.37 -15.15 -2.67
C TYR A 143 -13.52 -13.62 -2.75
N THR A 144 -13.60 -12.98 -1.58
CA THR A 144 -13.66 -11.53 -1.43
C THR A 144 -12.26 -10.93 -1.54
N ASN A 145 -12.02 -10.01 -2.47
CA ASN A 145 -10.73 -9.31 -2.56
C ASN A 145 -10.36 -8.58 -1.26
N ASP A 146 -9.06 -8.54 -0.96
CA ASP A 146 -8.55 -7.59 0.02
C ASP A 146 -8.71 -6.17 -0.55
N PRO A 147 -9.32 -5.21 0.20
CA PRO A 147 -9.57 -3.86 -0.30
C PRO A 147 -8.31 -2.98 -0.36
N THR A 148 -7.14 -3.48 0.06
CA THR A 148 -5.88 -2.74 0.17
C THR A 148 -4.68 -3.40 -0.51
N ASP A 149 -4.66 -4.73 -0.68
CA ASP A 149 -3.66 -5.48 -1.44
C ASP A 149 -4.30 -6.16 -2.67
N PRO A 150 -4.02 -5.69 -3.90
CA PRO A 150 -4.62 -6.26 -5.11
C PRO A 150 -4.14 -7.69 -5.42
N THR A 151 -3.14 -8.21 -4.70
CA THR A 151 -2.62 -9.58 -4.85
C THR A 151 -3.28 -10.58 -3.89
N LYS A 152 -4.32 -10.16 -3.15
CA LYS A 152 -4.90 -10.91 -2.02
C LYS A 152 -6.43 -10.95 -2.02
N VAL A 153 -6.92 -11.89 -1.22
CA VAL A 153 -8.31 -12.05 -0.81
C VAL A 153 -8.37 -12.10 0.71
N VAL A 154 -9.54 -11.84 1.28
CA VAL A 154 -9.77 -11.79 2.73
C VAL A 154 -9.51 -13.17 3.36
N PRO A 155 -8.81 -13.26 4.51
CA PRO A 155 -8.64 -14.54 5.22
C PRO A 155 -9.86 -14.88 6.09
N ASN A 156 -10.08 -16.18 6.30
CA ASN A 156 -11.15 -16.76 7.12
C ASN A 156 -12.58 -16.44 6.64
N GLU A 157 -12.79 -16.43 5.32
CA GLU A 157 -14.13 -16.24 4.74
C GLU A 157 -15.07 -17.40 5.16
N PRO A 158 -16.33 -17.11 5.53
CA PRO A 158 -17.28 -18.12 5.98
C PRO A 158 -17.71 -19.01 4.83
N VAL A 159 -17.82 -20.32 5.08
CA VAL A 159 -18.37 -21.26 4.10
C VAL A 159 -19.90 -21.09 3.98
N PRO A 160 -20.51 -21.30 2.80
CA PRO A 160 -21.96 -21.17 2.66
C PRO A 160 -22.73 -22.23 3.48
N SER A 161 -23.89 -21.86 4.01
CA SER A 161 -24.77 -22.80 4.72
C SER A 161 -25.56 -23.67 3.73
N VAL A 162 -25.39 -24.99 3.80
CA VAL A 162 -26.14 -25.96 2.96
C VAL A 162 -27.24 -26.61 3.81
N PRO A 163 -28.53 -26.50 3.43
CA PRO A 163 -29.64 -27.06 4.22
C PRO A 163 -29.49 -28.57 4.48
N GLY A 164 -29.58 -28.98 5.74
CA GLY A 164 -29.51 -30.38 6.14
C GLY A 164 -28.11 -31.01 6.12
N MET A 165 -27.04 -30.23 5.90
CA MET A 165 -25.66 -30.71 5.91
C MET A 165 -24.75 -29.85 6.79
N THR A 166 -23.68 -30.46 7.30
CA THR A 166 -22.64 -29.82 8.13
C THR A 166 -21.33 -29.80 7.34
N PRO A 167 -20.64 -28.65 7.20
CA PRO A 167 -19.34 -28.59 6.57
C PRO A 167 -18.22 -29.13 7.49
N ASN A 168 -17.14 -29.62 6.91
CA ASN A 168 -15.95 -30.07 7.64
C ASN A 168 -15.12 -28.93 8.25
N VAL A 169 -15.25 -27.71 7.72
CA VAL A 169 -14.66 -26.47 8.24
C VAL A 169 -15.68 -25.33 8.15
N THR A 170 -15.67 -24.38 9.09
CA THR A 170 -16.60 -23.25 9.10
C THR A 170 -16.10 -22.01 8.35
N THR A 171 -14.79 -21.90 8.14
CA THR A 171 -14.13 -20.83 7.40
C THR A 171 -13.01 -21.37 6.51
N VAL A 172 -12.65 -20.61 5.48
CA VAL A 172 -11.53 -20.91 4.58
C VAL A 172 -10.57 -19.72 4.53
N THR A 173 -9.27 -20.01 4.57
CA THR A 173 -8.22 -19.06 4.16
C THR A 173 -7.48 -19.69 2.98
N PRO A 174 -7.63 -19.19 1.75
CA PRO A 174 -6.98 -19.79 0.59
C PRO A 174 -5.46 -19.59 0.63
N THR A 175 -4.71 -20.65 0.32
CA THR A 175 -3.27 -20.57 0.05
C THR A 175 -2.98 -19.96 -1.33
N HIS A 176 -3.92 -20.08 -2.27
CA HIS A 176 -3.86 -19.50 -3.61
C HIS A 176 -5.20 -18.79 -3.92
N PRO A 177 -5.22 -17.44 -4.03
CA PRO A 177 -6.47 -16.68 -4.22
C PRO A 177 -7.19 -16.94 -5.55
N THR A 178 -6.53 -17.61 -6.50
CA THR A 178 -6.98 -17.87 -7.87
C THR A 178 -7.46 -19.31 -8.09
N VAL A 179 -7.52 -20.13 -7.03
CA VAL A 179 -7.79 -21.58 -7.12
C VAL A 179 -9.03 -21.93 -6.29
N ASP A 180 -9.95 -22.66 -6.91
CA ASP A 180 -11.15 -23.16 -6.23
C ASP A 180 -10.78 -24.11 -5.08
N THR A 181 -11.48 -23.97 -3.95
CA THR A 181 -11.23 -24.76 -2.74
C THR A 181 -12.48 -25.57 -2.38
N PRO A 182 -12.42 -26.92 -2.46
CA PRO A 182 -13.53 -27.76 -2.08
C PRO A 182 -13.71 -27.79 -0.56
N VAL A 183 -14.93 -27.56 -0.09
CA VAL A 183 -15.36 -27.74 1.31
C VAL A 183 -16.31 -28.92 1.34
N VAL A 184 -16.02 -29.91 2.18
CA VAL A 184 -16.79 -31.16 2.24
C VAL A 184 -17.96 -31.00 3.20
N TYR A 185 -19.17 -31.31 2.73
CA TYR A 185 -20.38 -31.32 3.55
C TYR A 185 -20.86 -32.76 3.77
N THR A 186 -21.27 -33.06 5.00
CA THR A 186 -21.85 -34.35 5.39
C THR A 186 -23.30 -34.15 5.82
N MET A 187 -24.19 -35.05 5.40
CA MET A 187 -25.50 -35.19 6.06
C MET A 187 -25.30 -35.84 7.44
N PRO A 188 -26.13 -35.53 8.44
CA PRO A 188 -26.12 -36.24 9.71
C PRO A 188 -26.45 -37.72 9.48
N THR A 189 -25.61 -38.62 10.00
CA THR A 189 -25.91 -40.06 9.99
C THR A 189 -27.26 -40.29 10.70
N PRO A 190 -28.23 -40.98 10.07
CA PRO A 190 -29.46 -41.32 10.76
C PRO A 190 -29.13 -42.23 11.94
N VAL A 191 -29.38 -41.76 13.16
CA VAL A 191 -29.30 -42.62 14.34
C VAL A 191 -30.42 -43.66 14.24
N THR A 192 -30.05 -44.92 14.05
CA THR A 192 -30.97 -46.04 14.29
C THR A 192 -31.46 -45.90 15.74
N PRO A 193 -32.76 -45.84 16.01
CA PRO A 193 -33.25 -45.85 17.38
C PRO A 193 -32.73 -47.09 18.08
N GLU A 194 -32.02 -46.92 19.20
CA GLU A 194 -31.70 -48.01 20.11
C GLU A 194 -33.01 -48.75 20.42
N THR A 195 -33.08 -50.04 20.07
CA THR A 195 -34.24 -50.87 20.43
C THR A 195 -34.38 -50.80 21.96
N PRO A 196 -35.52 -50.34 22.51
CA PRO A 196 -35.62 -50.05 23.92
C PRO A 196 -35.33 -51.32 24.72
N VAL A 197 -34.18 -51.33 25.38
CA VAL A 197 -33.75 -52.45 26.22
C VAL A 197 -34.78 -52.60 27.33
N THR A 198 -35.57 -53.68 27.27
CA THR A 198 -36.38 -54.10 28.42
C THR A 198 -35.44 -54.22 29.62
N PRO A 199 -35.74 -53.58 30.76
CA PRO A 199 -34.88 -53.68 31.92
C PRO A 199 -34.79 -55.15 32.33
N GLN A 200 -33.59 -55.71 32.18
CA GLN A 200 -33.26 -57.00 32.78
C GLN A 200 -33.41 -56.82 34.30
N PRO A 201 -34.12 -57.70 35.02
CA PRO A 201 -34.23 -57.60 36.47
C PRO A 201 -32.84 -57.57 37.11
N ASP A 202 -32.60 -56.60 37.99
CA ASP A 202 -31.32 -56.50 38.70
C ASP A 202 -31.05 -57.80 39.47
N GLU A 203 -29.90 -58.43 39.20
CA GLU A 203 -29.44 -59.56 40.00
C GLU A 203 -29.13 -59.05 41.42
N PRO A 204 -29.68 -59.67 42.50
CA PRO A 204 -29.57 -59.10 43.84
C PRO A 204 -28.12 -58.91 44.29
N ALA A 205 -27.69 -57.66 44.41
CA ALA A 205 -26.34 -57.32 44.81
C ALA A 205 -26.01 -57.92 46.20
N THR A 206 -24.94 -58.71 46.26
CA THR A 206 -24.39 -59.25 47.51
C THR A 206 -24.08 -58.09 48.46
N PRO A 207 -24.52 -58.11 49.74
CA PRO A 207 -24.30 -56.99 50.64
C PRO A 207 -22.82 -56.68 50.87
N GLU A 208 -22.36 -55.49 50.46
CA GLU A 208 -21.02 -55.02 50.79
C GLU A 208 -20.91 -54.66 52.27
N THR A 209 -19.77 -55.01 52.88
CA THR A 209 -19.49 -54.73 54.29
C THR A 209 -19.30 -53.22 54.50
N PRO A 210 -19.93 -52.58 55.50
CA PRO A 210 -19.84 -51.14 55.70
C PRO A 210 -18.40 -50.64 55.88
N ALA A 211 -17.97 -49.71 55.02
CA ALA A 211 -16.69 -49.03 55.14
C ALA A 211 -16.71 -47.99 56.28
N THR A 212 -15.67 -48.00 57.12
CA THR A 212 -15.52 -47.09 58.26
C THR A 212 -15.40 -45.62 57.82
N PRO A 213 -16.14 -44.67 58.43
CA PRO A 213 -16.04 -43.26 58.06
C PRO A 213 -14.66 -42.66 58.41
N ALA A 214 -14.06 -41.97 57.43
CA ALA A 214 -12.81 -41.24 57.64
C ALA A 214 -13.06 -39.91 58.40
N PRO A 215 -12.13 -39.44 59.26
CA PRO A 215 -12.32 -38.20 60.01
C PRO A 215 -12.28 -36.96 59.11
N ALA A 216 -13.21 -36.03 59.33
CA ALA A 216 -13.20 -34.72 58.67
C ALA A 216 -12.12 -33.80 59.26
N THR A 217 -11.27 -33.23 58.41
CA THR A 217 -10.28 -32.21 58.82
C THR A 217 -10.96 -30.85 59.05
N PRO A 218 -10.79 -30.20 60.21
CA PRO A 218 -11.39 -28.89 60.47
C PRO A 218 -10.82 -27.77 59.58
N ALA A 219 -11.67 -26.80 59.22
CA ALA A 219 -11.24 -25.58 58.55
C ALA A 219 -10.50 -24.64 59.53
N GLN A 220 -9.36 -24.09 59.10
CA GLN A 220 -8.57 -23.15 59.90
C GLN A 220 -9.03 -21.69 59.68
N PRO A 221 -9.23 -20.88 60.73
CA PRO A 221 -9.69 -19.49 60.59
C PRO A 221 -8.60 -18.54 60.08
N ALA A 222 -9.03 -17.41 59.50
CA ALA A 222 -8.17 -16.30 59.07
C ALA A 222 -7.93 -15.28 60.20
N THR A 223 -6.77 -14.61 60.17
CA THR A 223 -6.31 -13.62 61.18
C THR A 223 -5.58 -12.44 60.51
N PRO A 224 -5.43 -11.27 61.18
CA PRO A 224 -5.51 -9.96 60.48
C PRO A 224 -4.18 -9.28 60.07
N GLN A 225 -4.31 -8.11 59.42
CA GLN A 225 -3.23 -7.23 58.95
C GLN A 225 -2.82 -6.10 59.94
N ALA A 226 -1.74 -5.37 59.57
CA ALA A 226 -1.27 -4.05 60.04
C ALA A 226 -0.39 -4.02 61.32
N PRO A 227 0.46 -2.97 61.55
CA PRO A 227 0.71 -1.74 60.76
C PRO A 227 2.16 -1.62 60.21
N VAL A 228 2.81 -0.42 60.22
CA VAL A 228 3.78 0.04 59.19
C VAL A 228 5.00 0.83 59.71
N ALA A 229 6.13 0.79 58.96
CA ALA A 229 7.22 1.81 58.84
C ALA A 229 8.26 1.91 60.00
N PRO A 230 9.39 2.69 59.91
CA PRO A 230 9.88 3.54 58.79
C PRO A 230 11.43 3.55 58.46
N GLN A 231 11.77 3.92 57.20
CA GLN A 231 12.99 4.67 56.75
C GLN A 231 14.41 4.05 56.94
N ALA A 232 15.52 4.51 56.30
CA ALA A 232 15.81 5.77 55.56
C ALA A 232 16.85 5.64 54.41
N LYS A 233 16.82 6.63 53.47
CA LYS A 233 17.89 7.34 52.66
C LYS A 233 19.22 6.63 52.26
N THR A 234 19.94 7.01 51.18
CA THR A 234 20.13 8.29 50.43
C THR A 234 20.03 8.11 48.90
N GLU A 235 19.47 9.05 48.13
CA GLU A 235 20.11 10.20 47.41
C GLU A 235 21.25 9.78 46.45
N SER A 236 21.32 10.21 45.18
CA SER A 236 20.59 11.26 44.41
C SER A 236 20.58 10.87 42.90
N ALA A 237 20.02 11.57 41.89
CA ALA A 237 19.50 12.95 41.78
C ALA A 237 18.30 13.05 40.79
N ALA A 238 18.27 14.05 39.88
CA ALA A 238 17.09 14.48 39.09
C ALA A 238 17.50 15.31 37.83
N PRO A 239 16.57 15.86 37.01
CA PRO A 239 15.18 15.47 36.68
C PRO A 239 15.17 14.91 35.22
N ALA A 240 14.20 14.99 34.29
CA ALA A 240 12.81 15.48 34.12
C ALA A 240 12.19 14.68 32.90
N LYS A 241 10.95 14.81 32.38
CA LYS A 241 9.74 15.65 32.59
C LYS A 241 8.49 14.74 32.54
N GLN A 242 7.28 15.32 32.63
CA GLN A 242 5.97 14.65 32.47
C GLN A 242 5.44 14.73 31.03
N ALA A 243 4.60 13.77 30.61
CA ALA A 243 3.16 14.00 30.36
C ALA A 243 2.46 12.73 29.83
N ALA A 244 1.23 12.47 30.28
CA ALA A 244 0.35 11.45 29.70
C ALA A 244 -0.67 12.08 28.74
N LYS A 245 -1.14 11.33 27.73
CA LYS A 245 -2.32 11.68 26.94
C LYS A 245 -3.17 10.44 26.67
N LYS A 246 -4.49 10.62 26.79
CA LYS A 246 -5.54 9.60 26.65
C LYS A 246 -6.11 9.64 25.23
N LEU A 247 -6.62 8.51 24.73
CA LEU A 247 -7.32 8.44 23.43
C LEU A 247 -8.50 9.43 23.35
N PRO A 248 -8.74 10.02 22.18
CA PRO A 248 -10.07 10.34 21.67
C PRO A 248 -10.53 9.32 20.60
N GLN A 249 -11.85 9.22 20.41
CA GLN A 249 -12.52 8.52 19.30
C GLN A 249 -13.68 9.42 18.84
N THR A 250 -14.21 9.20 17.62
CA THR A 250 -15.26 9.99 16.94
C THR A 250 -14.79 11.40 16.52
N GLY A 251 -15.41 12.05 15.51
CA GLY A 251 -16.55 11.64 14.68
C GLY A 251 -16.53 12.34 13.32
N ASN A 252 -17.54 12.10 12.48
CA ASN A 252 -17.59 12.53 11.07
C ASN A 252 -18.95 13.17 10.74
N GLU A 253 -18.98 14.48 10.45
CA GLU A 253 -20.16 15.19 9.91
C GLU A 253 -19.76 16.24 8.86
N ASN A 254 -20.65 16.50 7.91
CA ASN A 254 -20.51 17.52 6.86
C ASN A 254 -21.29 18.80 7.23
N ASN A 255 -20.86 19.98 6.76
CA ASN A 255 -21.73 20.89 5.97
C ASN A 255 -21.08 22.24 5.56
N SER A 256 -21.42 22.66 4.32
CA SER A 256 -21.74 24.02 3.86
C SER A 256 -20.90 25.27 4.24
N ALA A 257 -20.06 25.67 3.29
CA ALA A 257 -19.87 27.02 2.73
C ALA A 257 -20.29 28.31 3.50
N ALA A 258 -19.32 29.23 3.66
CA ALA A 258 -19.47 30.67 3.38
C ALA A 258 -18.08 31.34 3.22
N ALA A 259 -18.00 32.52 2.61
CA ALA A 259 -16.76 33.29 2.43
C ALA A 259 -16.82 34.67 3.09
N LEU A 260 -15.66 35.17 3.56
CA LEU A 260 -15.27 36.54 3.98
C LEU A 260 -13.89 36.41 4.68
N GLY A 261 -12.93 37.34 4.64
CA GLY A 261 -12.84 38.62 3.94
C GLY A 261 -11.96 39.62 4.74
N LEU A 262 -10.96 40.26 4.11
CA LEU A 262 -10.00 41.22 4.71
C LEU A 262 -8.99 40.56 5.70
N ALA A 263 -7.79 41.11 5.97
CA ALA A 263 -7.24 42.45 5.67
C ALA A 263 -5.73 42.40 5.29
N ALA A 264 -5.21 43.50 4.76
CA ALA A 264 -3.80 43.65 4.39
C ALA A 264 -3.03 44.55 5.39
N LEU A 265 -1.77 44.19 5.67
CA LEU A 265 -0.76 45.07 6.25
C LEU A 265 0.59 44.83 5.56
N GLY A 266 1.06 45.80 4.78
CA GLY A 266 2.43 45.86 4.31
C GLY A 266 3.21 46.89 5.13
N LEU A 267 4.50 46.62 5.39
CA LEU A 267 5.42 47.60 5.95
C LEU A 267 6.72 47.68 5.14
N THR A 268 7.04 48.91 4.79
CA THR A 268 8.22 49.41 4.07
C THR A 268 9.57 48.92 4.61
N GLY A 269 10.54 48.72 3.72
CA GLY A 269 11.95 48.53 4.08
C GLY A 269 12.85 49.73 3.70
N LEU A 270 13.97 49.87 4.43
CA LEU A 270 15.11 50.79 4.24
C LEU A 270 16.29 50.24 5.09
N LEU A 271 17.59 50.44 4.81
CA LEU A 271 18.37 50.69 3.59
C LEU A 271 19.88 50.61 3.97
N ALA A 272 20.76 50.08 3.11
CA ALA A 272 22.25 50.24 3.15
C ALA A 272 23.00 49.66 4.39
N ALA A 273 24.34 49.47 4.39
CA ALA A 273 25.32 49.16 3.33
C ALA A 273 26.61 48.58 3.99
N GLY A 274 27.43 47.80 3.26
CA GLY A 274 28.62 47.15 3.85
C GLY A 274 29.68 46.68 2.84
N LYS A 275 30.38 47.60 2.20
CA LYS A 275 31.38 47.31 1.14
C LYS A 275 32.78 47.12 1.71
N LYS A 276 33.44 45.98 1.46
CA LYS A 276 34.88 45.82 1.70
C LYS A 276 35.56 44.98 0.60
N ARG A 277 36.53 45.57 -0.08
CA ARG A 277 37.48 44.85 -0.94
C ARG A 277 38.65 44.35 -0.10
N ARG A 278 39.25 43.24 -0.50
CA ARG A 278 40.72 43.06 -0.43
C ARG A 278 41.22 42.63 -1.81
N LYS A 279 42.40 43.13 -2.16
CA LYS A 279 43.36 42.42 -3.01
C LYS A 279 44.19 41.55 -2.07
N GLU A 280 44.72 40.46 -2.58
CA GLU A 280 46.13 40.12 -2.39
C GLU A 280 46.69 39.81 -3.79
N ASP A 281 48.01 39.96 -3.97
CA ASP A 281 48.68 40.07 -5.27
C ASP A 281 49.30 38.75 -5.76
#